data_AF-A0A0G1KY48-F1
#
_entry.id   AF-A0A0G1KY48-F1
#
_cell.length_a   1.000
_cell.length_b   1.000
_cell.length_c   1.000
_cell.angle_alpha   90.00
_cell.angle_beta   90.00
_cell.angle_gamma   90.00
#
_symmetry.space_group_name_H-M   'P 1'
#
loop_
_entity.id
_entity.type
_entity.pdbx_description
1 polymer ?
#
loop_
_entity_poly.entity_id
_entity_poly.type
_entity_poly.pdbx_seq_one_letter_code
_entity_poly.pdbx_strand_id
1 'polypeptide(L)'
;MITKKQKEVLDFIKFYQIKKGYSPSLEEIANKIKVASVSTAHHHVKKLEKEGLIHKEVNQPRAVTTKSQISSIQIPILGSIAAGQPIEALEVPAGSITVPRSDIGQGKHYALRVEGSSMIDEGIFDGDMVVIREQKGAENGQTVVAIIDDNQATLKKIYREKRGFRLQPANPSLFPIFRDAVEVRGVVVKIVRNLATEVEKESTKEKYVRRIDYSWDYQGEKTKSYTHGLHPYPAMFIPQVARRLLETYSKPGDTICDIFCGSGTALVESKVLGRNAYGIDLNPLAIFLAQTKTTPISPKILEKSYADLIKRLSNTTKKEVKKPSFKNLEFWFKDKKITELALLKNTINQISEKKVRNFFMVAFSETVRYSSNTKTGEFKLVRINKEKLEKHDPDVLNIFLKKTVANISKMKEFYKDVQKKVKTTIIYGDSSKDNDIGTGSIDCIVTSPPYGDSGTTVAYGQFSRLSAQWIDIFEEPNDASSVDGQLLGGKASKTLSHSLESKHLNDSIKKIAQRDPVRAREVLSFYLGLSECLKQAHRMLRHKKYFCLVIGNRMVKQVRIPTDFIIAELGEKIGFTCEDIIVRNIPGKRMPSKNSPTNIVGALEETMNQESIVILRKN
;
A
#
# COMPACT_ATOMS: atom_id res chain seq x y z
N MET A 1 -69.43 6.61 0.45
CA MET A 1 -69.99 7.98 0.66
C MET A 1 -70.06 8.21 2.18
N ILE A 2 -69.37 9.23 2.73
CA ILE A 2 -69.24 9.40 4.19
C ILE A 2 -70.29 10.36 4.78
N THR A 3 -70.77 10.04 5.99
CA THR A 3 -71.74 10.88 6.73
C THR A 3 -71.06 12.12 7.32
N LYS A 4 -71.85 13.17 7.64
CA LYS A 4 -71.36 14.42 8.25
C LYS A 4 -70.51 14.18 9.50
N LYS A 5 -70.92 13.22 10.34
CA LYS A 5 -70.21 12.83 11.56
C LYS A 5 -68.90 12.07 11.30
N GLN A 6 -68.84 11.26 10.24
CA GLN A 6 -67.61 10.59 9.81
C GLN A 6 -66.60 11.56 9.20
N LYS A 7 -67.08 12.58 8.47
CA LYS A 7 -66.23 13.66 7.97
C LYS A 7 -65.60 14.44 9.13
N GLU A 8 -66.39 14.75 10.16
CA GLU A 8 -65.92 15.41 11.37
C GLU A 8 -64.87 14.59 12.13
N VAL A 9 -65.04 13.27 12.22
CA VAL A 9 -64.01 12.35 12.76
C VAL A 9 -62.73 12.38 11.91
N LEU A 10 -62.86 12.31 10.57
CA LEU A 10 -61.73 12.30 9.66
C LEU A 10 -60.92 13.62 9.72
N ASP A 11 -61.63 14.76 9.76
CA ASP A 11 -61.01 16.08 9.86
C ASP A 11 -60.33 16.29 11.21
N PHE A 12 -60.92 15.77 12.29
CA PHE A 12 -60.29 15.79 13.61
C PHE A 12 -59.01 14.95 13.66
N ILE A 13 -59.01 13.74 13.10
CA ILE A 13 -57.81 12.89 13.04
C ILE A 13 -56.70 13.61 12.27
N LYS A 14 -57.01 14.20 11.12
CA LYS A 14 -56.05 14.99 10.32
C LYS A 14 -55.49 16.18 11.11
N PHE A 15 -56.37 16.98 11.72
CA PHE A 15 -55.96 18.13 12.52
C PHE A 15 -55.06 17.73 13.71
N TYR A 16 -55.43 16.67 14.41
CA TYR A 16 -54.71 16.18 15.58
C TYR A 16 -53.32 15.67 15.19
N GLN A 17 -53.20 14.95 14.06
CA GLN A 17 -51.92 14.49 13.52
C GLN A 17 -51.00 15.65 13.13
N ILE A 18 -51.53 16.67 12.44
CA ILE A 18 -50.75 17.87 12.05
C ILE A 18 -50.23 18.62 13.28
N LYS A 19 -51.04 18.74 14.34
CA LYS A 19 -50.70 19.54 15.52
C LYS A 19 -49.82 18.80 16.54
N LYS A 20 -49.95 17.48 16.68
CA LYS A 20 -49.32 16.70 17.75
C LYS A 20 -48.29 15.67 17.25
N GLY A 21 -48.24 15.39 15.96
CA GLY A 21 -47.31 14.43 15.36
C GLY A 21 -47.68 12.96 15.57
N TYR A 22 -48.85 12.64 16.14
CA TYR A 22 -49.37 11.28 16.30
C TYR A 22 -50.91 11.26 16.23
N SER A 23 -51.51 10.07 16.11
CA SER A 23 -52.97 9.91 15.95
C SER A 23 -53.70 9.98 17.30
N PRO A 24 -54.90 10.59 17.35
CA PRO A 24 -55.70 10.61 18.57
C PRO A 24 -56.20 9.22 18.94
N SER A 25 -56.35 8.96 20.24
CA SER A 25 -56.97 7.75 20.78
C SER A 25 -58.49 7.72 20.54
N LEU A 26 -59.10 6.54 20.68
CA LEU A 26 -60.56 6.40 20.53
C LEU A 26 -61.35 7.21 21.56
N GLU A 27 -60.79 7.41 22.76
CA GLU A 27 -61.38 8.28 23.80
C GLU A 27 -61.33 9.76 23.41
N GLU A 28 -60.21 10.21 22.85
CA GLU A 28 -60.08 11.60 22.36
C GLU A 28 -61.00 11.87 21.17
N ILE A 29 -61.17 10.89 20.29
CA ILE A 29 -62.13 10.96 19.19
C ILE A 29 -63.56 11.02 19.73
N ALA A 30 -63.92 10.16 20.70
CA ALA A 30 -65.24 10.13 21.31
C ALA A 30 -65.59 11.46 22.01
N ASN A 31 -64.63 12.02 22.75
CA ASN A 31 -64.77 13.31 23.43
C ASN A 31 -64.96 14.45 22.42
N LYS A 32 -64.22 14.45 21.31
CA LYS A 32 -64.34 15.51 20.30
C LYS A 32 -65.70 15.52 19.61
N ILE A 33 -66.21 14.34 19.25
CA ILE A 33 -67.50 14.21 18.55
C ILE A 33 -68.71 14.14 19.52
N LYS A 34 -68.46 14.33 20.82
CA LYS A 34 -69.45 14.36 21.91
C LYS A 34 -70.38 13.14 21.91
N VAL A 35 -69.81 11.93 21.85
CA VAL A 35 -70.56 10.68 21.95
C VAL A 35 -70.32 9.99 23.29
N ALA A 36 -71.35 9.36 23.84
CA ALA A 36 -71.32 8.78 25.18
C ALA A 36 -70.49 7.48 25.30
N SER A 37 -70.12 6.84 24.18
CA SER A 37 -69.39 5.57 24.18
C SER A 37 -68.21 5.57 23.20
N VAL A 38 -67.06 5.07 23.68
CA VAL A 38 -65.85 4.81 22.88
C VAL A 38 -66.14 3.82 21.74
N SER A 39 -67.13 2.94 21.93
CA SER A 39 -67.58 1.99 20.90
C SER A 39 -68.17 2.69 19.66
N THR A 40 -68.85 3.82 19.83
CA THR A 40 -69.38 4.62 18.72
C THR A 40 -68.27 5.30 17.92
N ALA A 41 -67.23 5.80 18.59
CA ALA A 41 -66.03 6.32 17.91
C ALA A 41 -65.30 5.20 17.14
N HIS A 42 -65.20 4.01 17.72
CA HIS A 42 -64.63 2.84 17.06
C HIS A 42 -65.42 2.44 15.81
N HIS A 43 -66.75 2.50 15.84
CA HIS A 43 -67.59 2.24 14.67
C HIS A 43 -67.32 3.22 13.51
N HIS A 44 -67.21 4.52 13.82
CA HIS A 44 -66.90 5.52 12.79
C HIS A 44 -65.50 5.33 12.19
N VAL A 45 -64.49 5.03 13.02
CA VAL A 45 -63.12 4.73 12.57
C VAL A 45 -63.11 3.48 11.69
N LYS A 46 -63.73 2.38 12.12
CA LYS A 46 -63.79 1.13 11.32
C LYS A 46 -64.50 1.32 9.97
N LYS A 47 -65.51 2.20 9.92
CA LYS A 47 -66.22 2.50 8.67
C LYS A 47 -65.42 3.44 7.76
N LEU A 48 -64.64 4.39 8.31
CA LEU A 48 -63.67 5.18 7.55
C LEU A 48 -62.51 4.33 7.01
N GLU A 49 -62.12 3.29 7.75
CA GLU A 49 -61.14 2.29 7.32
C GLU A 49 -61.68 1.41 6.19
N LYS A 50 -62.93 0.94 6.30
CA LYS A 50 -63.61 0.17 5.25
C LYS A 50 -63.80 0.99 3.95
N GLU A 51 -63.98 2.29 4.05
CA GLU A 51 -64.05 3.21 2.89
C GLU A 51 -62.65 3.61 2.37
N GLY A 52 -61.56 3.07 2.94
CA GLY A 52 -60.19 3.28 2.49
C GLY A 52 -59.60 4.66 2.80
N LEU A 53 -60.22 5.43 3.70
CA LEU A 53 -59.83 6.81 4.02
C LEU A 53 -58.79 6.90 5.15
N ILE A 54 -58.72 5.87 5.99
CA ILE A 54 -57.74 5.70 7.07
C ILE A 54 -57.27 4.24 7.13
N HIS A 55 -56.07 3.99 7.64
CA HIS A 55 -55.53 2.65 7.85
C HIS A 55 -55.14 2.47 9.32
N LYS A 56 -55.62 1.41 9.99
CA LYS A 56 -55.28 1.13 11.38
C LYS A 56 -54.48 -0.17 11.51
N GLU A 57 -53.30 -0.12 12.13
CA GLU A 57 -52.59 -1.35 12.48
C GLU A 57 -53.22 -2.01 13.71
N VAL A 58 -53.45 -3.32 13.62
CA VAL A 58 -54.03 -4.12 14.71
C VAL A 58 -52.99 -4.22 15.83
N ASN A 59 -53.39 -3.91 17.07
CA ASN A 59 -52.59 -3.91 18.32
C ASN A 59 -51.79 -2.65 18.70
N GLN A 60 -52.07 -1.47 18.12
CA GLN A 60 -51.60 -0.20 18.71
C GLN A 60 -52.72 0.84 18.86
N PRO A 61 -52.95 1.43 20.06
CA PRO A 61 -54.01 2.41 20.29
C PRO A 61 -53.90 3.69 19.45
N ARG A 62 -52.75 3.98 18.84
CA ARG A 62 -52.41 5.27 18.19
C ARG A 62 -51.95 5.19 16.72
N ALA A 63 -52.10 4.05 16.05
CA ALA A 63 -51.69 3.89 14.65
C ALA A 63 -52.90 4.02 13.70
N VAL A 64 -53.40 5.23 13.45
CA VAL A 64 -54.47 5.47 12.45
C VAL A 64 -53.94 6.45 11.39
N THR A 65 -53.39 5.96 10.28
CA THR A 65 -52.76 6.81 9.26
C THR A 65 -53.79 7.25 8.22
N THR A 66 -53.96 8.56 8.01
CA THR A 66 -54.87 9.10 6.97
C THR A 66 -54.19 9.14 5.60
N LYS A 67 -54.92 8.80 4.52
CA LYS A 67 -54.42 8.83 3.13
C LYS A 67 -54.34 10.28 2.59
N SER A 68 -53.73 11.19 3.35
CA SER A 68 -53.42 12.54 2.89
C SER A 68 -52.12 12.48 2.10
N GLN A 69 -52.24 12.40 0.77
CA GLN A 69 -51.20 12.65 -0.24
C GLN A 69 -49.77 12.47 0.28
N ILE A 70 -49.23 11.25 0.19
CA ILE A 70 -47.80 11.12 -0.04
C ILE A 70 -47.60 11.80 -1.40
N SER A 71 -47.22 13.08 -1.41
CA SER A 71 -46.84 13.76 -2.64
C SER A 71 -45.58 13.03 -3.10
N SER A 72 -45.74 12.02 -3.95
CA SER A 72 -44.65 11.27 -4.51
C SER A 72 -44.08 12.09 -5.65
N ILE A 73 -42.77 12.27 -5.66
CA ILE A 73 -42.05 12.98 -6.72
C ILE A 73 -41.32 11.95 -7.57
N GLN A 74 -41.37 12.12 -8.89
CA GLN A 74 -40.53 11.36 -9.81
C GLN A 74 -39.16 12.02 -9.87
N ILE A 75 -38.13 11.24 -9.56
CA ILE A 75 -36.74 11.66 -9.61
C ILE A 75 -36.08 11.02 -10.83
N PRO A 76 -35.49 11.82 -11.74
CA PRO A 76 -34.80 11.27 -12.90
C PRO A 76 -33.52 10.53 -12.49
N ILE A 77 -33.31 9.37 -13.10
CA ILE A 77 -32.04 8.64 -13.05
C ILE A 77 -31.12 9.24 -14.11
N LEU A 78 -29.98 9.81 -13.69
CA LEU A 78 -29.05 10.49 -14.59
C LEU A 78 -27.89 9.61 -15.07
N GLY A 79 -27.77 8.39 -14.55
CA GLY A 79 -26.72 7.45 -14.95
C GLY A 79 -26.24 6.57 -13.80
N SER A 80 -25.03 6.05 -13.93
CA SER A 80 -24.33 5.33 -12.86
C SER A 80 -23.18 6.15 -12.29
N ILE A 81 -22.76 5.81 -11.08
CA ILE A 81 -21.63 6.42 -10.39
C ILE A 81 -20.71 5.36 -9.82
N ALA A 82 -19.43 5.52 -10.14
CA ALA A 82 -18.39 4.68 -9.57
C ALA A 82 -18.25 4.99 -8.07
N ALA A 83 -18.52 3.97 -7.27
CA ALA A 83 -18.00 3.90 -5.92
C ALA A 83 -16.46 3.71 -5.96
N GLY A 84 -15.87 3.24 -7.06
CA GLY A 84 -14.43 2.99 -7.20
C GLY A 84 -13.60 4.10 -7.86
N GLN A 85 -12.58 3.68 -8.64
CA GLN A 85 -11.84 4.57 -9.53
C GLN A 85 -12.77 5.18 -10.56
N PRO A 86 -12.46 6.39 -11.02
CA PRO A 86 -13.48 7.20 -11.62
C PRO A 86 -13.70 6.80 -13.10
N ILE A 87 -14.95 6.88 -13.56
CA ILE A 87 -15.35 6.49 -14.92
C ILE A 87 -16.06 7.69 -15.56
N GLU A 88 -15.88 7.88 -16.87
CA GLU A 88 -16.62 8.86 -17.65
C GLU A 88 -18.13 8.64 -17.52
N ALA A 89 -18.86 9.69 -17.13
CA ALA A 89 -20.30 9.67 -17.10
C ALA A 89 -20.85 9.63 -18.53
N LEU A 90 -21.35 8.47 -18.97
CA LEU A 90 -22.10 8.35 -20.21
C LEU A 90 -23.57 8.71 -19.95
N GLU A 91 -24.07 9.72 -20.64
CA GLU A 91 -25.49 10.06 -20.68
C GLU A 91 -26.25 9.00 -21.52
N VAL A 92 -27.06 8.18 -20.85
CA VAL A 92 -28.00 7.24 -21.50
C VAL A 92 -29.42 7.58 -21.02
N PRO A 93 -30.44 7.71 -21.90
CA PRO A 93 -31.82 7.96 -21.48
C PRO A 93 -32.54 6.65 -21.08
N ALA A 94 -33.55 6.58 -20.21
CA ALA A 94 -34.08 7.45 -19.15
C ALA A 94 -35.02 6.57 -18.28
N GLY A 95 -34.87 6.61 -16.96
CA GLY A 95 -35.83 6.05 -16.01
C GLY A 95 -36.08 7.05 -14.88
N SER A 96 -37.24 7.01 -14.24
CA SER A 96 -37.49 7.77 -13.02
C SER A 96 -37.82 6.84 -11.87
N ILE A 97 -37.38 7.18 -10.67
CA ILE A 97 -37.82 6.50 -9.45
C ILE A 97 -38.87 7.38 -8.76
N THR A 98 -39.91 6.75 -8.24
CA THR A 98 -40.94 7.46 -7.48
C THR A 98 -40.64 7.34 -6.00
N VAL A 99 -40.42 8.47 -5.32
CA VAL A 99 -40.16 8.48 -3.88
C VAL A 99 -41.11 9.44 -3.14
N PRO A 100 -41.49 9.14 -1.89
CA PRO A 100 -42.20 10.08 -1.04
C PRO A 100 -41.41 11.37 -0.84
N ARG A 101 -42.03 12.54 -1.06
CA ARG A 101 -41.38 13.85 -0.84
C ARG A 101 -40.96 14.08 0.61
N SER A 102 -41.62 13.42 1.57
CA SER A 102 -41.22 13.41 2.99
C SER A 102 -39.79 12.92 3.22
N ASP A 103 -39.28 12.05 2.34
CA ASP A 103 -38.06 11.29 2.61
C ASP A 103 -36.79 11.96 2.06
N ILE A 104 -36.95 12.99 1.21
CA ILE A 104 -35.84 13.62 0.48
C ILE A 104 -35.72 15.14 0.76
N GLY A 105 -36.73 15.73 1.41
CA GLY A 105 -36.80 17.16 1.69
C GLY A 105 -37.07 18.04 0.46
N GLN A 106 -36.89 19.36 0.60
CA GLN A 106 -37.00 20.31 -0.51
C GLN A 106 -35.69 20.41 -1.30
N GLY A 107 -35.77 20.79 -2.58
CA GLY A 107 -34.61 20.97 -3.47
C GLY A 107 -34.82 20.31 -4.83
N LYS A 108 -33.81 20.42 -5.71
CA LYS A 108 -33.70 19.59 -6.91
C LYS A 108 -33.01 18.29 -6.54
N HIS A 109 -33.53 17.17 -7.06
CA HIS A 109 -32.98 15.85 -6.79
C HIS A 109 -32.80 15.07 -8.07
N TYR A 110 -31.81 14.18 -8.06
CA TYR A 110 -31.56 13.22 -9.11
C TYR A 110 -31.10 11.90 -8.51
N ALA A 111 -31.19 10.82 -9.27
CA ALA A 111 -30.77 9.49 -8.82
C ALA A 111 -29.60 8.98 -9.67
N LEU A 112 -28.69 8.24 -9.04
CA LEU A 112 -27.60 7.53 -9.70
C LEU A 112 -27.56 6.08 -9.25
N ARG A 113 -27.23 5.18 -10.18
CA ARG A 113 -26.97 3.76 -9.87
C ARG A 113 -25.55 3.60 -9.36
N VAL A 114 -25.38 2.93 -8.23
CA VAL A 114 -24.05 2.70 -7.65
C VAL A 114 -23.38 1.52 -8.33
N GLU A 115 -22.14 1.73 -8.78
CA GLU A 115 -21.27 0.67 -9.30
C GLU A 115 -20.04 0.53 -8.39
N GLY A 116 -19.88 -0.65 -7.78
CA GLY A 116 -18.80 -0.99 -6.87
C GLY A 116 -19.17 -0.89 -5.38
N SER A 117 -18.18 -1.14 -4.52
CA SER A 117 -18.39 -1.43 -3.09
C SER A 117 -17.85 -0.36 -2.13
N SER A 118 -17.58 0.87 -2.55
CA SER A 118 -16.84 1.80 -1.67
C SER A 118 -17.58 2.39 -0.49
N MET A 119 -18.89 2.19 -0.43
CA MET A 119 -19.76 2.81 0.58
C MET A 119 -20.57 1.75 1.35
N ILE A 120 -20.09 0.50 1.42
CA ILE A 120 -20.78 -0.63 2.06
C ILE A 120 -21.07 -0.40 3.55
N ASP A 121 -20.18 0.28 4.28
CA ASP A 121 -20.38 0.58 5.72
C ASP A 121 -21.45 1.67 5.92
N GLU A 122 -21.81 2.41 4.87
CA GLU A 122 -22.98 3.31 4.85
C GLU A 122 -24.25 2.59 4.37
N GLY A 123 -24.19 1.27 4.21
CA GLY A 123 -25.30 0.47 3.69
C GLY A 123 -25.57 0.70 2.21
N ILE A 124 -24.62 1.28 1.45
CA ILE A 124 -24.70 1.51 0.00
C ILE A 124 -23.90 0.42 -0.71
N PHE A 125 -24.59 -0.49 -1.39
CA PHE A 125 -23.99 -1.61 -2.11
C PHE A 125 -24.03 -1.42 -3.63
N ASP A 126 -23.20 -2.21 -4.31
CA ASP A 126 -23.22 -2.31 -5.76
C ASP A 126 -24.62 -2.69 -6.28
N GLY A 127 -25.13 -1.89 -7.21
CA GLY A 127 -26.48 -1.99 -7.77
C GLY A 127 -27.54 -1.13 -7.08
N ASP A 128 -27.25 -0.53 -5.92
CA ASP A 128 -28.19 0.36 -5.23
C ASP A 128 -28.47 1.64 -6.04
N MET A 129 -29.67 2.20 -5.85
CA MET A 129 -30.00 3.53 -6.36
C MET A 129 -29.85 4.55 -5.23
N VAL A 130 -28.96 5.53 -5.40
CA VAL A 130 -28.82 6.64 -4.46
C VAL A 130 -29.56 7.87 -4.98
N VAL A 131 -30.32 8.52 -4.11
CA VAL A 131 -30.99 9.79 -4.37
C VAL A 131 -30.12 10.91 -3.82
N ILE A 132 -29.80 11.85 -4.68
CA ILE A 132 -28.91 12.96 -4.42
C ILE A 132 -29.70 14.26 -4.47
N ARG A 133 -29.52 15.11 -3.47
CA ARG A 133 -29.96 16.50 -3.51
C ARG A 133 -28.87 17.35 -4.15
N GLU A 134 -29.21 18.06 -5.21
CA GLU A 134 -28.28 18.91 -5.96
C GLU A 134 -27.88 20.12 -5.11
N GLN A 135 -26.59 20.22 -4.79
CA GLN A 135 -26.01 21.31 -4.02
C GLN A 135 -24.49 21.39 -4.21
N LYS A 136 -23.92 22.60 -4.11
CA LYS A 136 -22.50 22.88 -4.37
C LYS A 136 -21.58 22.75 -3.13
N GLY A 137 -22.14 22.44 -1.97
CA GLY A 137 -21.41 22.34 -0.71
C GLY A 137 -21.91 21.19 0.14
N ALA A 138 -21.08 20.74 1.08
CA ALA A 138 -21.39 19.67 2.01
C ALA A 138 -20.63 19.87 3.33
N GLU A 139 -21.19 19.31 4.39
CA GLU A 139 -20.59 19.28 5.72
C GLU A 139 -19.71 18.03 5.89
N ASN A 140 -18.80 18.10 6.86
CA ASN A 140 -17.89 17.00 7.16
C ASN A 140 -18.67 15.74 7.54
N GLY A 141 -18.31 14.61 6.93
CA GLY A 141 -18.94 13.31 7.16
C GLY A 141 -20.12 13.00 6.23
N GLN A 142 -20.64 13.97 5.47
CA GLN A 142 -21.72 13.72 4.51
C GLN A 142 -21.22 12.92 3.30
N THR A 143 -22.04 11.98 2.84
CA THR A 143 -21.80 11.25 1.58
C THR A 143 -22.18 12.12 0.39
N VAL A 144 -21.22 12.41 -0.48
CA VAL A 144 -21.36 13.34 -1.60
C VAL A 144 -21.05 12.69 -2.94
N VAL A 145 -21.67 13.24 -3.98
CA VAL A 145 -21.18 13.11 -5.36
C VAL A 145 -20.11 14.17 -5.56
N ALA A 146 -18.86 13.72 -5.62
CA ALA A 146 -17.69 14.56 -5.83
C ALA A 146 -17.15 14.35 -7.24
N ILE A 147 -16.88 15.44 -7.96
CA ILE A 147 -16.11 15.40 -9.20
C ILE A 147 -14.64 15.66 -8.85
N ILE A 148 -13.79 14.74 -9.27
CA ILE A 148 -12.34 14.76 -9.11
C ILE A 148 -11.68 14.52 -10.47
N ASP A 149 -10.45 15.01 -10.67
CA ASP A 149 -9.52 14.80 -11.81
C ASP A 149 -10.14 14.39 -13.17
N ASP A 150 -9.95 15.19 -14.23
CA ASP A 150 -10.49 14.91 -15.58
C ASP A 150 -12.01 14.69 -15.62
N ASN A 151 -12.74 15.39 -14.74
CA ASN A 151 -14.21 15.48 -14.70
C ASN A 151 -14.93 14.18 -14.28
N GLN A 152 -14.29 13.34 -13.48
CA GLN A 152 -14.81 12.04 -13.14
C GLN A 152 -15.58 12.04 -11.80
N ALA A 153 -16.75 11.39 -11.75
CA ALA A 153 -17.64 11.39 -10.59
C ALA A 153 -17.40 10.21 -9.62
N THR A 154 -17.37 10.48 -8.32
CA THR A 154 -17.28 9.44 -7.28
C THR A 154 -18.19 9.69 -6.08
N LEU A 155 -18.60 8.62 -5.41
CA LEU A 155 -19.38 8.65 -4.17
C LEU A 155 -18.48 8.42 -2.95
N LYS A 156 -18.33 9.41 -2.07
CA LYS A 156 -17.46 9.36 -0.86
C LYS A 156 -17.99 10.22 0.27
N LYS A 157 -17.57 9.95 1.51
CA LYS A 157 -17.73 10.91 2.62
C LYS A 157 -16.72 12.05 2.48
N ILE A 158 -17.16 13.29 2.53
CA ILE A 158 -16.25 14.44 2.43
C ILE A 158 -15.84 14.96 3.80
N TYR A 159 -14.58 15.35 3.95
CA TYR A 159 -14.05 16.02 5.12
C TYR A 159 -13.13 17.17 4.69
N ARG A 160 -13.33 18.36 5.23
CA ARG A 160 -12.43 19.50 5.09
C ARG A 160 -11.23 19.31 6.01
N GLU A 161 -10.03 19.35 5.42
CA GLU A 161 -8.74 19.21 6.12
C GLU A 161 -7.96 20.53 6.02
N LYS A 162 -6.86 20.68 6.78
CA LYS A 162 -6.04 21.91 6.76
C LYS A 162 -5.44 22.25 5.38
N ARG A 163 -5.30 21.25 4.50
CA ARG A 163 -4.78 21.38 3.13
C ARG A 163 -5.69 20.62 2.16
N GLY A 164 -6.88 21.18 1.92
CA GLY A 164 -7.84 20.65 0.94
C GLY A 164 -8.93 19.77 1.56
N PHE A 165 -9.30 18.71 0.85
CA PHE A 165 -10.42 17.83 1.16
C PHE A 165 -9.97 16.37 1.17
N ARG A 166 -10.52 15.60 2.12
CA ARG A 166 -10.45 14.15 2.17
C ARG A 166 -11.79 13.54 1.78
N LEU A 167 -11.79 12.75 0.72
CA LEU A 167 -12.90 11.93 0.26
C LEU A 167 -12.70 10.50 0.76
N GLN A 168 -13.40 10.15 1.82
CA GLN A 168 -13.30 8.91 2.57
C GLN A 168 -14.30 7.88 2.04
N PRO A 169 -13.86 6.70 1.56
CA PRO A 169 -14.77 5.58 1.34
C PRO A 169 -15.29 5.08 2.68
N ALA A 170 -16.54 4.63 2.68
CA ALA A 170 -17.11 3.83 3.76
C ALA A 170 -17.00 2.33 3.40
N ASN A 171 -15.76 1.90 3.19
CA ASN A 171 -15.38 0.51 2.99
C ASN A 171 -13.95 0.35 3.55
N PRO A 172 -13.71 -0.53 4.54
CA PRO A 172 -12.39 -0.68 5.17
C PRO A 172 -11.30 -1.19 4.22
N SER A 173 -11.70 -1.84 3.11
CA SER A 173 -10.81 -2.35 2.07
C SER A 173 -10.32 -1.28 1.08
N LEU A 174 -10.90 -0.07 1.10
CA LEU A 174 -10.59 1.03 0.18
C LEU A 174 -9.99 2.23 0.90
N PHE A 175 -9.22 3.02 0.15
CA PHE A 175 -8.41 4.11 0.72
C PHE A 175 -9.03 5.50 0.49
N PRO A 176 -8.82 6.45 1.41
CA PRO A 176 -9.27 7.84 1.24
C PRO A 176 -8.51 8.54 0.10
N ILE A 177 -9.20 9.44 -0.60
CA ILE A 177 -8.65 10.26 -1.67
C ILE A 177 -8.46 11.69 -1.12
N PHE A 178 -7.28 12.28 -1.29
CA PHE A 178 -6.99 13.64 -0.85
C PHE A 178 -6.81 14.57 -2.06
N ARG A 179 -7.49 15.71 -2.06
CA ARG A 179 -7.40 16.70 -3.15
C ARG A 179 -7.42 18.12 -2.62
N ASP A 180 -6.69 19.02 -3.27
CA ASP A 180 -6.64 20.44 -2.90
C ASP A 180 -8.00 21.12 -3.16
N ALA A 181 -8.70 20.70 -4.21
CA ALA A 181 -10.04 21.15 -4.56
C ALA A 181 -10.93 19.96 -4.96
N VAL A 182 -12.21 20.04 -4.62
CA VAL A 182 -13.24 19.07 -5.00
C VAL A 182 -14.49 19.84 -5.41
N GLU A 183 -15.08 19.48 -6.54
CA GLU A 183 -16.41 19.99 -6.90
C GLU A 183 -17.49 19.03 -6.35
N VAL A 184 -18.37 19.56 -5.49
CA VAL A 184 -19.53 18.81 -4.98
C VAL A 184 -20.72 19.07 -5.92
N ARG A 185 -21.31 18.00 -6.46
CA ARG A 185 -22.52 18.05 -7.30
C ARG A 185 -23.79 17.75 -6.50
N GLY A 186 -23.66 17.12 -5.34
CA GLY A 186 -24.78 16.94 -4.42
C GLY A 186 -24.46 16.04 -3.23
N VAL A 187 -25.43 15.95 -2.32
CA VAL A 187 -25.36 15.13 -1.10
C VAL A 187 -26.38 13.99 -1.20
N VAL A 188 -25.98 12.77 -0.83
CA VAL A 188 -26.89 11.62 -0.77
C VAL A 188 -27.89 11.82 0.37
N VAL A 189 -29.18 11.74 0.05
CA VAL A 189 -30.28 11.91 1.00
C VAL A 189 -31.09 10.64 1.22
N LYS A 190 -31.06 9.68 0.27
CA LYS A 190 -31.79 8.42 0.39
C LYS A 190 -31.15 7.31 -0.43
N ILE A 191 -31.29 6.07 0.04
CA ILE A 191 -30.90 4.85 -0.69
C ILE A 191 -32.20 4.09 -1.02
N VAL A 192 -32.32 3.63 -2.26
CA VAL A 192 -33.45 2.83 -2.76
C VAL A 192 -32.90 1.51 -3.28
N ARG A 193 -33.36 0.40 -2.69
CA ARG A 193 -32.98 -0.96 -3.06
C ARG A 193 -34.21 -1.74 -3.51
N ASN A 194 -34.12 -2.39 -4.67
CA ASN A 194 -35.14 -3.33 -5.13
C ASN A 194 -34.82 -4.71 -4.55
N LEU A 195 -35.61 -5.15 -3.57
CA LEU A 195 -35.48 -6.44 -2.88
C LEU A 195 -35.78 -7.66 -3.78
N ALA A 196 -36.16 -7.47 -5.04
CA ALA A 196 -36.46 -8.54 -5.98
C ALA A 196 -35.21 -9.26 -6.53
N THR A 197 -34.01 -8.77 -6.24
CA THR A 197 -32.72 -9.31 -6.74
C THR A 197 -31.86 -9.96 -5.64
N GLU A 198 -32.41 -10.20 -4.44
CA GLU A 198 -31.65 -10.60 -3.24
C GLU A 198 -31.56 -12.13 -2.99
N VAL A 199 -31.28 -12.94 -4.02
CA VAL A 199 -30.98 -14.38 -3.80
C VAL A 199 -29.49 -14.73 -3.93
N GLU A 200 -28.59 -13.80 -4.32
CA GLU A 200 -27.18 -14.15 -4.58
C GLU A 200 -26.09 -13.40 -3.80
N LYS A 201 -26.40 -12.64 -2.75
CA LYS A 201 -25.36 -11.99 -1.94
C LYS A 201 -25.33 -12.54 -0.52
N GLU A 202 -24.77 -13.74 -0.37
CA GLU A 202 -24.15 -14.13 0.89
C GLU A 202 -23.16 -13.02 1.30
N SER A 203 -23.33 -12.48 2.50
CA SER A 203 -22.37 -11.61 3.14
C SER A 203 -21.08 -12.40 3.38
N THR A 204 -20.14 -12.39 2.43
CA THR A 204 -18.79 -12.89 2.68
C THR A 204 -18.12 -11.96 3.68
N LYS A 205 -18.18 -12.30 4.98
CA LYS A 205 -17.22 -11.77 5.95
C LYS A 205 -15.83 -12.16 5.43
N GLU A 206 -15.07 -11.17 4.99
CA GLU A 206 -13.68 -11.38 4.58
C GLU A 206 -12.92 -12.04 5.74
N LYS A 207 -12.26 -13.18 5.46
CA LYS A 207 -11.53 -13.96 6.46
C LYS A 207 -10.41 -13.14 7.13
N TYR A 208 -9.76 -12.28 6.35
CA TYR A 208 -8.66 -11.44 6.81
C TYR A 208 -9.11 -10.00 6.88
N VAL A 209 -8.79 -9.33 7.99
CA VAL A 209 -9.13 -7.92 8.20
C VAL A 209 -7.84 -7.11 8.28
N ARG A 210 -7.75 -6.04 7.48
CA ARG A 210 -6.65 -5.07 7.58
C ARG A 210 -6.89 -4.16 8.77
N ARG A 211 -5.89 -4.03 9.64
CA ARG A 211 -5.90 -3.07 10.75
C ARG A 211 -5.00 -1.90 10.43
N ILE A 212 -5.57 -0.70 10.27
CA ILE A 212 -4.79 0.51 10.06
C ILE A 212 -4.19 0.95 11.39
N ASP A 213 -2.88 1.18 11.43
CA ASP A 213 -2.16 1.59 12.65
C ASP A 213 -1.05 2.58 12.32
N TYR A 214 -1.36 3.87 12.46
CA TYR A 214 -0.44 4.96 12.18
C TYR A 214 0.73 5.05 13.18
N SER A 215 0.71 4.31 14.30
CA SER A 215 1.88 4.22 15.19
C SER A 215 3.09 3.58 14.52
N TRP A 216 2.86 2.86 13.42
CA TRP A 216 3.92 2.30 12.58
C TRP A 216 4.46 3.28 11.55
N ASP A 217 3.89 4.48 11.38
CA ASP A 217 4.31 5.41 10.33
C ASP A 217 5.71 5.99 10.58
N TYR A 218 6.08 6.26 11.84
CA TYR A 218 7.36 6.88 12.22
C TYR A 218 7.66 8.17 11.44
N GLN A 219 6.65 9.02 11.28
CA GLN A 219 6.79 10.29 10.56
C GLN A 219 7.81 11.20 11.23
N GLY A 220 8.81 11.65 10.47
CA GLY A 220 9.88 12.55 10.96
C GLY A 220 11.08 11.84 11.58
N GLU A 221 11.04 10.52 11.74
CA GLU A 221 12.14 9.74 12.32
C GLU A 221 13.37 9.67 11.41
N LYS A 222 14.56 9.57 12.03
CA LYS A 222 15.83 9.44 11.31
C LYS A 222 16.00 8.01 10.81
N THR A 223 15.90 7.81 9.50
CA THR A 223 16.01 6.47 8.86
C THR A 223 17.42 6.10 8.42
N LYS A 224 18.40 6.98 8.62
CA LYS A 224 19.81 6.81 8.21
C LYS A 224 20.79 6.78 9.40
N SER A 225 20.28 6.50 10.60
CA SER A 225 21.09 6.30 11.80
C SER A 225 22.02 5.10 11.63
N TYR A 226 23.11 5.04 12.41
CA TYR A 226 24.06 3.93 12.36
C TYR A 226 24.54 3.62 10.93
N THR A 227 24.87 2.36 10.65
CA THR A 227 25.34 1.93 9.35
C THR A 227 24.24 1.86 8.27
N HIS A 228 22.97 2.10 8.60
CA HIS A 228 21.89 2.21 7.58
C HIS A 228 22.18 3.27 6.54
N GLY A 229 22.85 4.35 6.94
CA GLY A 229 23.22 5.45 6.06
C GLY A 229 24.53 5.27 5.29
N LEU A 230 25.23 4.12 5.35
CA LEU A 230 26.54 3.95 4.66
C LEU A 230 26.43 3.99 3.14
N HIS A 231 25.33 3.48 2.59
CA HIS A 231 25.10 3.39 1.15
C HIS A 231 23.59 3.36 0.88
N PRO A 232 23.08 4.05 -0.15
CA PRO A 232 21.70 3.91 -0.57
C PRO A 232 21.44 2.52 -1.14
N TYR A 233 20.27 1.94 -0.89
CA TYR A 233 19.81 0.74 -1.59
C TYR A 233 18.29 0.86 -1.80
N PRO A 234 17.73 0.38 -2.93
CA PRO A 234 16.33 0.59 -3.25
C PRO A 234 15.39 -0.21 -2.34
N ALA A 235 14.18 0.35 -2.13
CA ALA A 235 13.01 -0.31 -1.55
C ALA A 235 13.25 -1.08 -0.22
N MET A 236 14.08 -0.52 0.66
CA MET A 236 14.27 -1.02 2.02
C MET A 236 13.13 -0.54 2.93
N PHE A 237 12.65 -1.37 3.84
CA PHE A 237 11.88 -0.87 4.99
C PHE A 237 12.79 -0.08 5.94
N ILE A 238 12.18 0.83 6.70
CA ILE A 238 12.89 1.70 7.62
C ILE A 238 13.37 0.94 8.87
N PRO A 239 14.50 1.34 9.49
CA PRO A 239 15.03 0.68 10.68
C PRO A 239 14.04 0.53 11.83
N GLN A 240 13.17 1.52 12.03
CA GLN A 240 12.18 1.56 13.11
C GLN A 240 11.14 0.44 13.00
N VAL A 241 10.71 0.08 11.79
CA VAL A 241 9.78 -1.05 11.58
C VAL A 241 10.49 -2.36 11.90
N ALA A 242 11.71 -2.55 11.39
CA ALA A 242 12.51 -3.74 11.71
C ALA A 242 12.71 -3.88 13.22
N ARG A 243 13.11 -2.80 13.88
CA ARG A 243 13.34 -2.75 15.33
C ARG A 243 12.10 -3.17 16.10
N ARG A 244 10.95 -2.55 15.83
CA ARG A 244 9.70 -2.87 16.54
C ARG A 244 9.27 -4.32 16.31
N LEU A 245 9.42 -4.85 15.09
CA LEU A 245 9.13 -6.26 14.82
C LEU A 245 10.04 -7.20 15.62
N LEU A 246 11.35 -6.91 15.65
CA LEU A 246 12.32 -7.70 16.41
C LEU A 246 12.07 -7.62 17.92
N GLU A 247 11.74 -6.45 18.46
CA GLU A 247 11.40 -6.27 19.87
C GLU A 247 10.10 -6.97 20.25
N THR A 248 9.12 -6.99 19.35
CA THR A 248 7.81 -7.61 19.60
C THR A 248 7.88 -9.14 19.53
N TYR A 249 8.61 -9.68 18.54
CA TYR A 249 8.51 -11.10 18.18
C TYR A 249 9.78 -11.93 18.44
N SER A 250 10.80 -11.34 19.07
CA SER A 250 12.03 -12.04 19.46
C SER A 250 12.68 -11.43 20.70
N LYS A 251 13.63 -12.13 21.31
CA LYS A 251 14.35 -11.71 22.52
C LYS A 251 15.86 -11.56 22.25
N PRO A 252 16.61 -10.79 23.07
CA PRO A 252 18.07 -10.83 23.03
C PRO A 252 18.60 -12.27 23.13
N GLY A 253 19.57 -12.64 22.30
CA GLY A 253 20.11 -13.99 22.18
C GLY A 253 19.41 -14.89 21.14
N ASP A 254 18.17 -14.58 20.75
CA ASP A 254 17.45 -15.32 19.70
C ASP A 254 18.19 -15.24 18.35
N THR A 255 17.90 -16.20 17.48
CA THR A 255 18.41 -16.23 16.10
C THR A 255 17.34 -15.80 15.11
N ILE A 256 17.61 -14.75 14.36
CA ILE A 256 16.69 -14.14 13.40
C ILE A 256 17.12 -14.52 11.98
N CYS A 257 16.18 -14.56 11.04
CA CYS A 257 16.52 -14.59 9.63
C CYS A 257 15.80 -13.47 8.85
N ASP A 258 16.52 -12.84 7.93
CA ASP A 258 15.95 -12.03 6.87
C ASP A 258 16.23 -12.73 5.54
N ILE A 259 15.21 -13.39 5.00
CA ILE A 259 15.32 -14.19 3.78
C ILE A 259 15.43 -13.34 2.51
N PHE A 260 15.28 -12.01 2.59
CA PHE A 260 15.50 -11.08 1.48
C PHE A 260 16.23 -9.85 2.02
N CYS A 261 17.44 -10.08 2.55
CA CYS A 261 18.06 -9.13 3.45
C CYS A 261 18.45 -7.81 2.80
N GLY A 262 18.58 -7.76 1.46
CA GLY A 262 19.04 -6.60 0.75
C GLY A 262 20.36 -6.10 1.34
N SER A 263 20.45 -4.79 1.58
CA SER A 263 21.61 -4.20 2.25
C SER A 263 21.65 -4.40 3.78
N GLY A 264 20.77 -5.23 4.34
CA GLY A 264 20.83 -5.71 5.72
C GLY A 264 20.20 -4.83 6.80
N THR A 265 19.04 -4.19 6.55
CA THR A 265 18.36 -3.38 7.59
C THR A 265 18.03 -4.22 8.83
N ALA A 266 17.34 -5.35 8.67
CA ALA A 266 17.00 -6.21 9.80
C ALA A 266 18.25 -6.78 10.47
N LEU A 267 19.33 -7.02 9.72
CA LEU A 267 20.58 -7.55 10.26
C LEU A 267 21.31 -6.54 11.16
N VAL A 268 21.37 -5.27 10.74
CA VAL A 268 21.93 -4.19 11.56
C VAL A 268 21.13 -4.03 12.85
N GLU A 269 19.80 -3.98 12.75
CA GLU A 269 18.92 -3.87 13.92
C GLU A 269 19.02 -5.10 14.84
N SER A 270 19.08 -6.30 14.28
CA SER A 270 19.30 -7.53 15.05
C SER A 270 20.57 -7.45 15.88
N LYS A 271 21.68 -6.96 15.30
CA LYS A 271 22.95 -6.86 16.02
C LYS A 271 22.93 -5.77 17.10
N VAL A 272 22.31 -4.61 16.83
CA VAL A 272 22.13 -3.55 17.84
C VAL A 272 21.31 -4.06 19.01
N LEU A 273 20.23 -4.80 18.72
CA LEU A 273 19.33 -5.36 19.72
C LEU A 273 19.85 -6.66 20.37
N GLY A 274 21.03 -7.15 20.02
CA GLY A 274 21.63 -8.32 20.67
C GLY A 274 21.13 -9.69 20.20
N ARG A 275 20.72 -9.84 18.93
CA ARG A 275 20.20 -11.09 18.32
C ARG A 275 21.11 -11.60 17.21
N ASN A 276 21.35 -12.91 17.19
CA ASN A 276 22.06 -13.52 16.06
C ASN A 276 21.21 -13.40 14.80
N ALA A 277 21.83 -13.32 13.63
CA ALA A 277 21.09 -13.12 12.39
C ALA A 277 21.66 -13.87 11.19
N TYR A 278 20.77 -14.42 10.38
CA TYR A 278 21.03 -14.87 9.02
C TYR A 278 20.42 -13.89 8.02
N GLY A 279 21.15 -13.53 6.98
CA GLY A 279 20.62 -12.76 5.85
C GLY A 279 20.85 -13.51 4.54
N ILE A 280 19.81 -13.65 3.72
CA ILE A 280 19.89 -14.28 2.40
C ILE A 280 19.55 -13.24 1.33
N ASP A 281 20.37 -13.12 0.30
CA ASP A 281 20.04 -12.30 -0.88
C ASP A 281 20.78 -12.81 -2.14
N LEU A 282 20.18 -12.58 -3.30
CA LEU A 282 20.72 -12.94 -4.62
C LEU A 282 21.52 -11.82 -5.28
N ASN A 283 21.53 -10.60 -4.72
CA ASN A 283 22.26 -9.48 -5.29
C ASN A 283 23.64 -9.36 -4.61
N PRO A 284 24.77 -9.57 -5.33
CA PRO A 284 26.11 -9.50 -4.74
C PRO A 284 26.44 -8.14 -4.12
N LEU A 285 25.93 -7.04 -4.67
CA LEU A 285 26.13 -5.72 -4.07
C LEU A 285 25.39 -5.63 -2.73
N ALA A 286 24.17 -6.16 -2.67
CA ALA A 286 23.39 -6.18 -1.44
C ALA A 286 24.11 -6.97 -0.33
N ILE A 287 24.62 -8.15 -0.67
CA ILE A 287 25.46 -8.99 0.20
C ILE A 287 26.70 -8.24 0.70
N PHE A 288 27.45 -7.62 -0.22
CA PHE A 288 28.64 -6.83 0.13
C PHE A 288 28.33 -5.67 1.08
N LEU A 289 27.23 -4.96 0.83
CA LEU A 289 26.75 -3.87 1.69
C LEU A 289 26.31 -4.39 3.05
N ALA A 290 25.53 -5.47 3.11
CA ALA A 290 25.07 -6.09 4.35
C ALA A 290 26.25 -6.54 5.22
N GLN A 291 27.27 -7.17 4.61
CA GLN A 291 28.49 -7.61 5.31
C GLN A 291 29.22 -6.42 5.95
N THR A 292 29.39 -5.35 5.19
CA THR A 292 30.09 -4.16 5.68
C THR A 292 29.28 -3.44 6.77
N LYS A 293 27.96 -3.28 6.56
CA LYS A 293 27.07 -2.59 7.52
C LYS A 293 26.94 -3.32 8.85
N THR A 294 27.09 -4.64 8.86
CA THR A 294 26.95 -5.47 10.08
C THR A 294 28.28 -5.80 10.74
N THR A 295 29.42 -5.37 10.17
CA THR A 295 30.76 -5.58 10.72
C THR A 295 31.19 -4.36 11.55
N PRO A 296 31.26 -4.45 12.89
CA PRO A 296 31.72 -3.33 13.71
C PRO A 296 33.22 -3.11 13.50
N ILE A 297 33.61 -1.88 13.18
CA ILE A 297 35.01 -1.47 13.03
C ILE A 297 35.30 -0.34 14.01
N SER A 298 36.42 -0.44 14.73
CA SER A 298 36.84 0.60 15.67
C SER A 298 37.03 1.94 14.95
N PRO A 299 36.42 3.04 15.44
CA PRO A 299 36.59 4.37 14.87
C PRO A 299 38.05 4.79 14.76
N LYS A 300 38.86 4.46 15.78
CA LYS A 300 40.31 4.77 15.79
C LYS A 300 41.05 4.12 14.61
N ILE A 301 40.68 2.88 14.26
CA ILE A 301 41.28 2.18 13.12
C ILE A 301 40.87 2.87 11.81
N LEU A 302 39.59 3.21 11.67
CA LEU A 302 39.08 3.89 10.47
C LEU A 302 39.70 5.28 10.28
N GLU A 303 39.80 6.07 11.34
CA GLU A 303 40.41 7.41 11.32
C GLU A 303 41.88 7.35 10.92
N LYS A 304 42.64 6.40 11.49
CA LYS A 304 44.04 6.16 11.10
C LYS A 304 44.15 5.73 9.63
N SER A 305 43.38 4.73 9.21
CA SER A 305 43.39 4.26 7.82
C SER A 305 42.94 5.34 6.83
N TYR A 306 42.03 6.24 7.23
CA TYR A 306 41.61 7.38 6.43
C TYR A 306 42.75 8.40 6.24
N ALA A 307 43.47 8.74 7.31
CA ALA A 307 44.64 9.62 7.22
C ALA A 307 45.74 9.02 6.31
N ASP A 308 46.02 7.73 6.48
CA ASP A 308 46.97 7.00 5.63
C ASP A 308 46.52 6.98 4.16
N LEU A 309 45.22 6.79 3.91
CA LEU A 309 44.63 6.80 2.57
C LEU A 309 44.79 8.16 1.90
N ILE A 310 44.51 9.26 2.61
CA ILE A 310 44.71 10.63 2.10
C ILE A 310 46.18 10.85 1.71
N LYS A 311 47.11 10.48 2.59
CA LYS A 311 48.56 10.63 2.34
C LYS A 311 49.00 9.86 1.10
N ARG A 312 48.44 8.66 0.86
CA ARG A 312 48.71 7.88 -0.36
C ARG A 312 48.11 8.57 -1.58
N LEU A 313 46.86 9.03 -1.51
CA LEU A 313 46.20 9.72 -2.61
C LEU A 313 46.92 11.02 -3.01
N SER A 314 47.47 11.78 -2.06
CA SER A 314 48.25 12.99 -2.35
C SER A 314 49.60 12.69 -3.01
N ASN A 315 50.22 11.56 -2.68
CA ASN A 315 51.54 11.18 -3.19
C ASN A 315 51.47 10.37 -4.49
N THR A 316 50.28 9.94 -4.91
CA THR A 316 50.13 9.14 -6.12
C THR A 316 50.14 10.07 -7.33
N THR A 317 51.25 10.07 -8.07
CA THR A 317 51.31 10.69 -9.40
C THR A 317 50.34 9.99 -10.35
N LYS A 318 49.75 10.73 -11.30
CA LYS A 318 48.91 10.19 -12.38
C LYS A 318 49.75 9.33 -13.34
N LYS A 319 50.36 8.26 -12.84
CA LYS A 319 50.95 7.19 -13.66
C LYS A 319 49.83 6.47 -14.39
N GLU A 320 50.17 5.72 -15.44
CA GLU A 320 49.21 4.84 -16.10
C GLU A 320 48.57 3.90 -15.06
N VAL A 321 47.26 4.01 -14.94
CA VAL A 321 46.45 3.16 -14.08
C VAL A 321 45.73 2.17 -14.96
N LYS A 322 45.76 0.89 -14.60
CA LYS A 322 44.94 -0.14 -15.26
C LYS A 322 43.46 0.24 -15.10
N LYS A 323 42.84 0.66 -16.20
CA LYS A 323 41.39 0.94 -16.27
C LYS A 323 40.62 -0.38 -16.15
N PRO A 324 39.42 -0.39 -15.53
CA PRO A 324 38.58 -1.58 -15.57
C PRO A 324 38.12 -1.87 -17.00
N SER A 325 37.77 -3.12 -17.29
CA SER A 325 37.20 -3.52 -18.58
C SER A 325 35.81 -4.09 -18.36
N PHE A 326 34.79 -3.41 -18.89
CA PHE A 326 33.42 -3.92 -18.94
C PHE A 326 32.62 -3.21 -20.03
N LYS A 327 31.51 -3.83 -20.44
CA LYS A 327 30.67 -3.34 -21.55
C LYS A 327 30.16 -1.92 -21.27
N ASN A 328 30.32 -1.04 -22.25
CA ASN A 328 29.83 0.35 -22.24
C ASN A 328 30.46 1.25 -21.14
N LEU A 329 31.69 0.98 -20.69
CA LEU A 329 32.38 1.82 -19.70
C LEU A 329 32.39 3.32 -20.06
N GLU A 330 32.85 3.65 -21.27
CA GLU A 330 32.97 5.05 -21.76
C GLU A 330 31.62 5.73 -22.03
N PHE A 331 30.56 4.93 -22.22
CA PHE A 331 29.21 5.44 -22.29
C PHE A 331 28.76 5.95 -20.91
N TRP A 332 29.08 5.21 -19.86
CA TRP A 332 28.68 5.50 -18.49
C TRP A 332 29.62 6.44 -17.73
N PHE A 333 30.85 6.62 -18.19
CA PHE A 333 31.86 7.46 -17.51
C PHE A 333 32.70 8.23 -18.53
N LYS A 334 33.00 9.51 -18.23
CA LYS A 334 34.00 10.26 -18.98
C LYS A 334 35.41 9.72 -18.69
N ASP A 335 36.31 9.75 -19.66
CA ASP A 335 37.66 9.14 -19.53
C ASP A 335 38.46 9.62 -18.31
N LYS A 336 38.43 10.94 -18.05
CA LYS A 336 39.00 11.55 -16.84
C LYS A 336 38.48 10.88 -15.56
N LYS A 337 37.17 10.59 -15.50
CA LYS A 337 36.51 9.97 -14.33
C LYS A 337 36.85 8.50 -14.20
N ILE A 338 37.02 7.79 -15.31
CA ILE A 338 37.51 6.40 -15.30
C ILE A 338 38.89 6.35 -14.64
N THR A 339 39.80 7.23 -15.04
CA THR A 339 41.16 7.29 -14.49
C THR A 339 41.15 7.67 -13.00
N GLU A 340 40.38 8.68 -12.60
CA GLU A 340 40.23 9.10 -11.20
C GLU A 340 39.67 7.98 -10.31
N LEU A 341 38.64 7.27 -10.77
CA LEU A 341 38.03 6.15 -10.04
C LEU A 341 38.98 4.95 -9.95
N ALA A 342 39.72 4.62 -11.02
CA ALA A 342 40.66 3.52 -11.02
C ALA A 342 41.82 3.76 -10.05
N LEU A 343 42.35 5.00 -10.00
CA LEU A 343 43.38 5.40 -9.04
C LEU A 343 42.90 5.23 -7.60
N LEU A 344 41.69 5.72 -7.32
CA LEU A 344 41.08 5.63 -6.00
C LEU A 344 40.88 4.18 -5.57
N LYS A 345 40.32 3.34 -6.44
CA LYS A 345 40.13 1.89 -6.19
C LYS A 345 41.46 1.20 -5.88
N ASN A 346 42.49 1.42 -6.70
CA ASN A 346 43.80 0.82 -6.49
C ASN A 346 44.42 1.23 -5.15
N THR A 347 44.24 2.49 -4.74
CA THR A 347 44.72 2.96 -3.44
C THR A 347 43.98 2.31 -2.28
N ILE A 348 42.65 2.15 -2.38
CA ILE A 348 41.83 1.42 -1.40
C ILE A 348 42.27 -0.04 -1.30
N ASN A 349 42.61 -0.68 -2.43
CA ASN A 349 43.07 -2.07 -2.48
C ASN A 349 44.38 -2.31 -1.72
N GLN A 350 45.19 -1.29 -1.48
CA GLN A 350 46.40 -1.38 -0.66
C GLN A 350 46.13 -1.39 0.85
N ILE A 351 44.87 -1.30 1.30
CA ILE A 351 44.51 -1.49 2.70
C ILE A 351 44.54 -2.99 3.00
N SER A 352 45.43 -3.43 3.91
CA SER A 352 45.65 -4.85 4.22
C SER A 352 44.44 -5.50 4.88
N GLU A 353 43.88 -4.86 5.91
CA GLU A 353 42.78 -5.40 6.68
C GLU A 353 41.47 -5.40 5.86
N LYS A 354 40.98 -6.59 5.50
CA LYS A 354 39.82 -6.78 4.60
C LYS A 354 38.57 -6.02 5.06
N LYS A 355 38.23 -6.06 6.36
CA LYS A 355 37.04 -5.35 6.87
C LYS A 355 37.13 -3.84 6.72
N VAL A 356 38.33 -3.28 6.93
CA VAL A 356 38.61 -1.85 6.77
C VAL A 356 38.59 -1.48 5.28
N ARG A 357 39.23 -2.29 4.43
CA ARG A 357 39.19 -2.13 2.97
C ARG A 357 37.75 -2.11 2.44
N ASN A 358 36.92 -3.08 2.85
CA ASN A 358 35.52 -3.16 2.46
C ASN A 358 34.73 -1.92 2.87
N PHE A 359 34.99 -1.37 4.07
CA PHE A 359 34.37 -0.13 4.52
C PHE A 359 34.64 1.06 3.59
N PHE A 360 35.89 1.28 3.17
CA PHE A 360 36.22 2.32 2.19
C PHE A 360 35.67 1.98 0.79
N MET A 361 35.63 0.71 0.43
CA MET A 361 35.07 0.25 -0.84
C MET A 361 33.54 0.50 -0.93
N VAL A 362 32.81 0.50 0.19
CA VAL A 362 31.40 0.95 0.23
C VAL A 362 31.28 2.43 -0.11
N ALA A 363 32.14 3.30 0.46
CA ALA A 363 32.15 4.71 0.10
C ALA A 363 32.51 4.92 -1.38
N PHE A 364 33.49 4.14 -1.88
CA PHE A 364 33.86 4.13 -3.30
C PHE A 364 32.71 3.68 -4.20
N SER A 365 31.98 2.62 -3.86
CA SER A 365 30.80 2.15 -4.60
C SER A 365 29.75 3.24 -4.75
N GLU A 366 29.53 4.05 -3.71
CA GLU A 366 28.62 5.19 -3.79
C GLU A 366 29.19 6.30 -4.69
N THR A 367 30.49 6.60 -4.57
CA THR A 367 31.20 7.55 -5.44
C THR A 367 31.06 7.17 -6.92
N VAL A 368 31.25 5.89 -7.28
CA VAL A 368 31.05 5.39 -8.66
C VAL A 368 29.69 5.81 -9.21
N ARG A 369 28.62 5.69 -8.41
CA ARG A 369 27.27 6.10 -8.86
C ARG A 369 27.19 7.60 -9.09
N TYR A 370 27.67 8.42 -8.17
CA TYR A 370 27.64 9.88 -8.30
C TYR A 370 28.59 10.42 -9.39
N SER A 371 29.63 9.67 -9.73
CA SER A 371 30.58 10.01 -10.78
C SER A 371 30.20 9.48 -12.16
N SER A 372 29.11 8.71 -12.26
CA SER A 372 28.60 8.18 -13.53
C SER A 372 27.74 9.19 -14.31
N ASN A 373 27.56 8.95 -15.60
CA ASN A 373 26.71 9.71 -16.51
C ASN A 373 25.21 9.39 -16.32
N THR A 374 24.79 8.96 -15.13
CA THR A 374 23.42 8.51 -14.83
C THR A 374 22.59 9.64 -14.20
N LYS A 375 21.28 9.66 -14.46
CA LYS A 375 20.36 10.59 -13.79
C LYS A 375 20.38 10.35 -12.29
N THR A 376 20.51 11.42 -11.51
CA THR A 376 20.46 11.35 -10.05
C THR A 376 19.02 11.19 -9.56
N GLY A 377 18.82 10.40 -8.50
CA GLY A 377 17.51 10.23 -7.84
C GLY A 377 16.64 9.09 -8.39
N GLU A 378 16.98 8.50 -9.54
CA GLU A 378 16.30 7.31 -10.07
C GLU A 378 17.04 6.02 -9.69
N PHE A 379 16.29 4.92 -9.54
CA PHE A 379 16.88 3.58 -9.37
C PHE A 379 17.16 2.89 -10.71
N LYS A 380 16.43 3.26 -11.76
CA LYS A 380 16.67 2.78 -13.13
C LYS A 380 17.93 3.41 -13.69
N LEU A 381 18.65 2.66 -14.50
CA LEU A 381 19.90 3.13 -15.05
C LEU A 381 19.66 3.94 -16.34
N VAL A 382 19.37 5.22 -16.15
CA VAL A 382 19.08 6.17 -17.25
C VAL A 382 20.23 7.15 -17.40
N ARG A 383 20.71 7.35 -18.64
CA ARG A 383 21.76 8.34 -18.92
C ARG A 383 21.21 9.77 -18.84
N ILE A 384 22.06 10.69 -18.40
CA ILE A 384 21.79 12.13 -18.47
C ILE A 384 21.67 12.54 -19.95
N ASN A 385 20.80 13.52 -20.25
CA ASN A 385 20.64 14.06 -21.61
C ASN A 385 21.91 14.80 -22.08
N LYS A 386 22.04 15.01 -23.40
CA LYS A 386 23.26 15.56 -24.03
C LYS A 386 23.70 16.90 -23.42
N GLU A 387 22.79 17.85 -23.29
CA GLU A 387 23.08 19.19 -22.74
C GLU A 387 23.64 19.16 -21.31
N LYS A 388 23.04 18.35 -20.43
CA LYS A 388 23.53 18.23 -19.05
C LYS A 388 24.81 17.40 -18.97
N LEU A 389 24.97 16.41 -19.87
CA LEU A 389 26.16 15.56 -19.92
C LEU A 389 27.43 16.37 -20.25
N GLU A 390 27.33 17.36 -21.14
CA GLU A 390 28.44 18.25 -21.47
C GLU A 390 28.98 18.95 -20.21
N LYS A 391 28.07 19.49 -19.39
CA LYS A 391 28.38 20.19 -18.12
C LYS A 391 28.66 19.27 -16.93
N HIS A 392 28.45 17.96 -17.06
CA HIS A 392 28.62 16.99 -15.97
C HIS A 392 30.10 16.69 -15.71
N ASP A 393 30.72 17.33 -14.71
CA ASP A 393 32.11 17.08 -14.29
C ASP A 393 32.18 16.82 -12.76
N PRO A 394 31.78 15.63 -12.29
CA PRO A 394 31.77 15.32 -10.86
C PRO A 394 33.20 15.23 -10.31
N ASP A 395 33.42 15.82 -9.12
CA ASP A 395 34.68 15.71 -8.38
C ASP A 395 34.73 14.39 -7.60
N VAL A 396 35.36 13.38 -8.23
CA VAL A 396 35.45 12.01 -7.69
C VAL A 396 36.05 11.98 -6.29
N LEU A 397 37.15 12.71 -6.07
CA LEU A 397 37.88 12.68 -4.81
C LEU A 397 37.07 13.33 -3.71
N ASN A 398 36.53 14.53 -3.94
CA ASN A 398 35.73 15.23 -2.93
C ASN A 398 34.45 14.47 -2.58
N ILE A 399 33.78 13.86 -3.56
CA ILE A 399 32.62 12.97 -3.30
C ILE A 399 33.05 11.84 -2.36
N PHE A 400 34.14 11.13 -2.69
CA PHE A 400 34.63 10.03 -1.87
C PHE A 400 35.00 10.45 -0.45
N LEU A 401 35.73 11.55 -0.28
CA LEU A 401 36.16 12.03 1.03
C LEU A 401 34.94 12.41 1.89
N LYS A 402 33.99 13.16 1.35
CA LYS A 402 32.74 13.53 2.05
C LYS A 402 31.95 12.30 2.48
N LYS A 403 31.80 11.31 1.60
CA LYS A 403 31.09 10.06 1.93
C LYS A 403 31.82 9.26 3.00
N THR A 404 33.14 9.17 2.90
CA THR A 404 33.98 8.44 3.87
C THR A 404 33.88 9.05 5.26
N VAL A 405 34.01 10.37 5.40
CA VAL A 405 33.88 11.05 6.71
C VAL A 405 32.49 10.84 7.31
N ALA A 406 31.43 11.01 6.52
CA ALA A 406 30.07 10.75 6.98
C ALA A 406 29.85 9.29 7.41
N ASN A 407 30.50 8.35 6.72
CA ASN A 407 30.42 6.92 7.01
C ASN A 407 31.20 6.55 8.28
N ILE A 408 32.34 7.20 8.55
CA ILE A 408 33.11 6.98 9.79
C ILE A 408 32.28 7.41 11.00
N SER A 409 31.60 8.57 10.91
CA SER A 409 30.70 9.03 11.99
C SER A 409 29.56 8.05 12.27
N LYS A 410 28.94 7.50 11.22
CA LYS A 410 27.89 6.48 11.35
C LYS A 410 28.38 5.16 11.93
N MET A 411 29.57 4.72 11.53
CA MET A 411 30.20 3.53 12.10
C MET A 411 30.57 3.76 13.56
N LYS A 412 30.95 4.98 13.95
CA LYS A 412 31.20 5.34 15.36
C LYS A 412 29.94 5.21 16.22
N GLU A 413 28.80 5.71 15.74
CA GLU A 413 27.50 5.50 16.42
C GLU A 413 27.18 4.01 16.55
N PHE A 414 27.31 3.25 15.46
CA PHE A 414 27.03 1.81 15.46
C PHE A 414 27.97 1.03 16.39
N TYR A 415 29.28 1.31 16.34
CA TYR A 415 30.29 0.61 17.13
C TYR A 415 30.11 0.81 18.64
N LYS A 416 29.55 1.97 19.03
CA LYS A 416 29.23 2.30 20.43
C LYS A 416 28.11 1.40 20.96
N ASP A 417 27.02 1.26 20.22
CA ASP A 417 25.78 0.65 20.72
C ASP A 417 25.67 -0.86 20.37
N VAL A 418 26.47 -1.36 19.41
CA VAL A 418 26.36 -2.73 18.93
C VAL A 418 26.92 -3.79 19.90
N GLN A 419 26.22 -4.92 19.97
CA GLN A 419 26.68 -6.12 20.67
C GLN A 419 27.72 -6.90 19.84
N LYS A 420 29.01 -6.72 20.17
CA LYS A 420 30.14 -7.24 19.36
C LYS A 420 30.24 -8.77 19.31
N LYS A 421 29.68 -9.49 20.30
CA LYS A 421 29.69 -10.96 20.39
C LYS A 421 28.63 -11.64 19.52
N VAL A 422 27.64 -10.88 19.05
CA VAL A 422 26.53 -11.40 18.26
C VAL A 422 26.97 -11.75 16.84
N LYS A 423 26.58 -12.93 16.38
CA LYS A 423 26.94 -13.43 15.04
C LYS A 423 25.93 -12.96 13.99
N THR A 424 26.45 -12.54 12.85
CA THR A 424 25.66 -12.24 11.66
C THR A 424 26.26 -12.99 10.49
N THR A 425 25.49 -13.91 9.92
CA THR A 425 25.87 -14.73 8.77
C THR A 425 25.11 -14.24 7.56
N ILE A 426 25.81 -13.98 6.47
CA ILE A 426 25.20 -13.47 5.23
C ILE A 426 25.49 -14.47 4.13
N ILE A 427 24.43 -14.92 3.46
CA ILE A 427 24.44 -15.99 2.48
C ILE A 427 24.05 -15.39 1.13
N TYR A 428 24.94 -15.57 0.15
CA TYR A 428 24.59 -15.32 -1.25
C TYR A 428 23.77 -16.51 -1.75
N GLY A 429 22.48 -16.33 -1.95
CA GLY A 429 21.60 -17.47 -2.22
C GLY A 429 20.17 -17.10 -2.57
N ASP A 430 19.46 -18.07 -3.16
CA ASP A 430 18.06 -17.99 -3.56
C ASP A 430 17.18 -18.49 -2.42
N SER A 431 16.34 -17.60 -1.89
CA SER A 431 15.46 -17.88 -0.73
C SER A 431 14.39 -18.92 -1.01
N SER A 432 14.14 -19.27 -2.28
CA SER A 432 13.24 -20.37 -2.65
C SER A 432 13.89 -21.74 -2.52
N LYS A 433 15.22 -21.80 -2.30
CA LYS A 433 16.02 -23.02 -2.20
C LYS A 433 16.52 -23.25 -0.78
N ASP A 434 17.10 -24.43 -0.54
CA ASP A 434 17.85 -24.67 0.69
C ASP A 434 19.14 -23.86 0.66
N ASN A 435 19.42 -23.18 1.77
CA ASN A 435 20.58 -22.31 1.98
C ASN A 435 21.38 -22.78 3.21
N ASP A 436 21.31 -24.09 3.51
CA ASP A 436 22.00 -24.76 4.62
C ASP A 436 21.66 -24.20 6.01
N ILE A 437 20.47 -23.60 6.15
CA ILE A 437 19.91 -23.18 7.44
C ILE A 437 19.14 -24.37 8.04
N GLY A 438 19.46 -24.73 9.28
CA GLY A 438 18.84 -25.86 9.96
C GLY A 438 17.33 -25.72 10.11
N THR A 439 16.61 -26.84 9.96
CA THR A 439 15.16 -26.91 10.23
C THR A 439 14.87 -26.55 11.69
N GLY A 440 13.90 -25.67 11.94
CA GLY A 440 13.57 -25.22 13.30
C GLY A 440 14.73 -24.54 14.05
N SER A 441 15.63 -23.87 13.34
CA SER A 441 16.78 -23.16 13.94
C SER A 441 16.53 -21.67 14.16
N ILE A 442 15.51 -21.09 13.53
CA ILE A 442 15.23 -19.65 13.54
C ILE A 442 14.09 -19.33 14.52
N ASP A 443 14.29 -18.32 15.35
CA ASP A 443 13.33 -17.85 16.37
C ASP A 443 12.38 -16.77 15.86
N CYS A 444 12.74 -16.05 14.81
CA CYS A 444 11.88 -15.07 14.15
C CYS A 444 12.39 -14.77 12.74
N ILE A 445 11.49 -14.61 11.78
CA ILE A 445 11.83 -14.12 10.44
C ILE A 445 11.23 -12.73 10.27
N VAL A 446 12.05 -11.75 9.86
CA VAL A 446 11.60 -10.39 9.53
C VAL A 446 12.17 -10.05 8.17
N THR A 447 11.30 -9.79 7.19
CA THR A 447 11.74 -9.57 5.81
C THR A 447 10.82 -8.65 5.02
N SER A 448 11.27 -8.29 3.83
CA SER A 448 10.46 -7.67 2.79
C SER A 448 10.81 -8.30 1.45
N PRO A 449 9.91 -9.07 0.82
CA PRO A 449 10.18 -9.64 -0.50
C PRO A 449 10.44 -8.55 -1.55
N PRO A 450 11.30 -8.82 -2.54
CA PRO A 450 11.51 -7.89 -3.65
C PRO A 450 10.22 -7.78 -4.47
N TYR A 451 9.97 -6.60 -5.04
CA TYR A 451 8.86 -6.44 -5.98
C TYR A 451 9.20 -7.19 -7.27
N GLY A 452 8.55 -8.34 -7.50
CA GLY A 452 8.94 -9.33 -8.50
C GLY A 452 8.68 -8.99 -9.97
N ASP A 453 9.01 -7.77 -10.37
CA ASP A 453 9.31 -7.42 -11.74
C ASP A 453 10.23 -6.19 -11.75
N SER A 454 11.51 -6.47 -11.98
CA SER A 454 12.58 -5.48 -12.08
C SER A 454 12.41 -4.53 -13.26
N GLY A 455 11.64 -4.92 -14.29
CA GLY A 455 11.35 -4.09 -15.46
C GLY A 455 10.42 -2.90 -15.16
N THR A 456 9.37 -3.13 -14.35
CA THR A 456 8.33 -2.11 -14.11
C THR A 456 8.34 -1.50 -12.71
N THR A 457 8.79 -2.21 -11.67
CA THR A 457 8.61 -1.77 -10.28
C THR A 457 9.89 -1.21 -9.66
N VAL A 458 10.89 -2.06 -9.40
CA VAL A 458 12.17 -1.66 -8.79
C VAL A 458 13.32 -2.41 -9.46
N ALA A 459 14.19 -1.70 -10.15
CA ALA A 459 15.31 -2.28 -10.89
C ALA A 459 16.55 -2.48 -10.00
N TYR A 460 16.52 -3.50 -9.13
CA TYR A 460 17.60 -3.79 -8.17
C TYR A 460 18.93 -4.09 -8.87
N GLY A 461 18.92 -4.89 -9.95
CA GLY A 461 20.11 -5.20 -10.74
C GLY A 461 20.63 -3.97 -11.45
N GLN A 462 19.77 -3.21 -12.15
CA GLN A 462 20.17 -1.95 -12.81
C GLN A 462 20.78 -0.93 -11.83
N PHE A 463 20.19 -0.78 -10.64
CA PHE A 463 20.72 0.09 -9.59
C PHE A 463 22.14 -0.30 -9.19
N SER A 464 22.37 -1.60 -9.07
CA SER A 464 23.61 -2.18 -8.56
C SER A 464 24.69 -2.28 -9.63
N ARG A 465 24.32 -2.28 -10.91
CA ARG A 465 25.17 -2.67 -12.03
C ARG A 465 26.51 -1.96 -12.08
N LEU A 466 26.50 -0.62 -12.14
CA LEU A 466 27.75 0.14 -12.28
C LEU A 466 28.64 -0.03 -11.04
N SER A 467 28.07 0.08 -9.84
CA SER A 467 28.82 -0.17 -8.61
C SER A 467 29.46 -1.55 -8.61
N ALA A 468 28.67 -2.59 -8.92
CA ALA A 468 29.12 -3.97 -8.92
C ALA A 468 30.22 -4.25 -9.96
N GLN A 469 30.11 -3.68 -11.15
CA GLN A 469 31.14 -3.73 -12.20
C GLN A 469 32.47 -3.12 -11.76
N TRP A 470 32.45 -2.17 -10.81
CA TRP A 470 33.63 -1.50 -10.31
C TRP A 470 34.26 -2.17 -9.08
N ILE A 471 33.52 -2.89 -8.25
CA ILE A 471 34.00 -3.38 -6.93
C ILE A 471 34.38 -4.87 -6.86
N ASP A 472 34.65 -5.51 -7.99
CA ASP A 472 35.18 -6.89 -8.10
C ASP A 472 34.37 -7.95 -7.30
N ILE A 473 33.04 -7.77 -7.21
CA ILE A 473 32.13 -8.72 -6.56
C ILE A 473 31.57 -9.79 -7.52
N PHE A 474 31.90 -9.67 -8.80
CA PHE A 474 31.64 -10.65 -9.85
C PHE A 474 32.98 -11.12 -10.41
N GLU A 475 33.07 -12.41 -10.78
CA GLU A 475 34.21 -12.92 -11.54
C GLU A 475 34.30 -12.19 -12.88
N GLU A 476 33.17 -12.13 -13.61
CA GLU A 476 33.01 -11.35 -14.82
C GLU A 476 32.10 -10.13 -14.58
N PRO A 477 32.60 -8.88 -14.67
CA PRO A 477 31.81 -7.68 -14.38
C PRO A 477 30.49 -7.57 -15.15
N ASN A 478 30.43 -8.13 -16.36
CA ASN A 478 29.23 -8.07 -17.21
C ASN A 478 28.06 -8.91 -16.67
N ASP A 479 28.33 -9.88 -15.78
CA ASP A 479 27.32 -10.72 -15.14
C ASP A 479 26.39 -9.94 -14.20
N ALA A 480 26.80 -8.74 -13.79
CA ALA A 480 25.97 -7.81 -13.03
C ALA A 480 24.63 -7.50 -13.73
N SER A 481 24.53 -7.69 -15.05
CA SER A 481 23.30 -7.50 -15.82
C SER A 481 22.32 -8.68 -15.70
N SER A 482 22.76 -9.85 -15.22
CA SER A 482 21.96 -11.07 -15.15
C SER A 482 21.14 -11.20 -13.87
N VAL A 483 21.48 -10.44 -12.83
CA VAL A 483 20.85 -10.49 -11.49
C VAL A 483 19.33 -10.34 -11.59
N ASP A 484 18.84 -9.38 -12.37
CA ASP A 484 17.42 -9.09 -12.50
C ASP A 484 16.59 -10.30 -13.02
N GLY A 485 17.20 -11.18 -13.82
CA GLY A 485 16.56 -12.40 -14.32
C GLY A 485 16.63 -13.59 -13.34
N GLN A 486 17.41 -13.48 -12.27
CA GLN A 486 17.52 -14.50 -11.21
C GLN A 486 16.66 -14.16 -10.00
N LEU A 487 16.33 -12.87 -9.80
CA LEU A 487 15.46 -12.42 -8.72
C LEU A 487 14.06 -13.04 -8.81
N LEU A 488 13.36 -13.02 -7.68
CA LEU A 488 11.99 -13.49 -7.56
C LEU A 488 11.08 -12.86 -8.63
N GLY A 489 10.47 -13.68 -9.50
CA GLY A 489 9.64 -13.20 -10.62
C GLY A 489 10.41 -12.65 -11.83
N GLY A 490 11.75 -12.75 -11.87
CA GLY A 490 12.60 -12.25 -12.94
C GLY A 490 12.46 -12.99 -14.29
N LYS A 491 11.85 -14.17 -14.30
CA LYS A 491 11.50 -14.93 -15.51
C LYS A 491 10.01 -15.23 -15.51
N ALA A 492 9.30 -14.84 -16.56
CA ALA A 492 7.87 -15.11 -16.69
C ALA A 492 7.57 -16.62 -16.69
N SER A 493 6.42 -16.99 -16.12
CA SER A 493 5.92 -18.36 -16.23
C SER A 493 5.62 -18.70 -17.70
N LYS A 494 5.80 -19.96 -18.08
CA LYS A 494 5.42 -20.44 -19.42
C LYS A 494 3.90 -20.53 -19.59
N THR A 495 3.18 -20.80 -18.50
CA THR A 495 1.73 -21.02 -18.48
C THR A 495 1.07 -20.26 -17.33
N LEU A 496 -0.25 -20.03 -17.44
CA LEU A 496 -1.09 -19.51 -16.36
C LEU A 496 -1.68 -20.62 -15.48
N SER A 497 -1.52 -21.89 -15.85
CA SER A 497 -1.94 -23.02 -15.01
C SER A 497 -1.03 -23.16 -13.80
N HIS A 498 -1.62 -23.27 -12.60
CA HIS A 498 -0.88 -23.44 -11.34
C HIS A 498 -1.72 -24.12 -10.26
N SER A 499 -1.05 -24.66 -9.25
CA SER A 499 -1.65 -25.34 -8.09
C SER A 499 -1.77 -24.46 -6.84
N LEU A 500 -1.35 -23.18 -6.90
CA LEU A 500 -1.45 -22.28 -5.74
C LEU A 500 -2.91 -22.04 -5.32
N GLU A 501 -3.26 -22.47 -4.11
CA GLU A 501 -4.59 -22.32 -3.52
C GLU A 501 -4.78 -20.93 -2.88
N SER A 502 -4.95 -19.91 -3.71
CA SER A 502 -5.25 -18.55 -3.26
C SER A 502 -6.36 -17.94 -4.12
N LYS A 503 -7.51 -17.65 -3.51
CA LYS A 503 -8.66 -17.03 -4.19
C LYS A 503 -8.26 -15.66 -4.73
N HIS A 504 -7.60 -14.86 -3.89
CA HIS A 504 -7.19 -13.51 -4.26
C HIS A 504 -6.16 -13.47 -5.39
N LEU A 505 -5.25 -14.45 -5.43
CA LEU A 505 -4.30 -14.58 -6.52
C LEU A 505 -5.01 -14.95 -7.82
N ASN A 506 -5.86 -15.97 -7.79
CA ASN A 506 -6.62 -16.44 -8.95
C ASN A 506 -7.46 -15.32 -9.56
N ASP A 507 -8.20 -14.59 -8.72
CA ASP A 507 -9.02 -13.45 -9.15
C ASP A 507 -8.17 -12.34 -9.77
N SER A 508 -7.01 -12.03 -9.16
CA SER A 508 -6.09 -11.02 -9.68
C SER A 508 -5.48 -11.43 -11.02
N ILE A 509 -5.01 -12.67 -11.15
CA ILE A 509 -4.43 -13.21 -12.39
C ILE A 509 -5.47 -13.23 -13.49
N LYS A 510 -6.72 -13.65 -13.22
CA LYS A 510 -7.81 -13.64 -14.20
C LYS A 510 -8.09 -12.23 -14.73
N LYS A 511 -8.21 -11.23 -13.84
CA LYS A 511 -8.45 -9.82 -14.23
C LYS A 511 -7.28 -9.24 -15.03
N ILE A 512 -6.04 -9.56 -14.67
CA ILE A 512 -4.86 -9.09 -15.40
C ILE A 512 -4.77 -9.78 -16.76
N ALA A 513 -5.01 -11.10 -16.83
CA ALA A 513 -4.92 -11.88 -18.07
C ALA A 513 -5.94 -11.42 -19.13
N GLN A 514 -7.12 -10.95 -18.73
CA GLN A 514 -8.10 -10.33 -19.63
C GLN A 514 -7.55 -9.08 -20.35
N ARG A 515 -6.60 -8.38 -19.73
CA ARG A 515 -5.99 -7.15 -20.27
C ARG A 515 -4.63 -7.40 -20.92
N ASP A 516 -3.82 -8.26 -20.29
CA ASP A 516 -2.45 -8.55 -20.68
C ASP A 516 -2.02 -9.95 -20.17
N PRO A 517 -2.14 -11.00 -21.01
CA PRO A 517 -1.74 -12.37 -20.66
C PRO A 517 -0.24 -12.54 -20.38
N VAL A 518 0.63 -11.74 -21.02
CA VAL A 518 2.07 -11.79 -20.78
C VAL A 518 2.34 -11.30 -19.36
N ARG A 519 1.72 -10.16 -19.01
CA ARG A 519 1.88 -9.56 -17.69
C ARG A 519 1.33 -10.46 -16.58
N ALA A 520 0.22 -11.15 -16.83
CA ALA A 520 -0.33 -12.13 -15.89
C ALA A 520 0.69 -13.25 -15.58
N ARG A 521 1.44 -13.74 -16.58
CA ARG A 521 2.47 -14.79 -16.39
C ARG A 521 3.67 -14.32 -15.58
N GLU A 522 4.06 -13.05 -15.71
CA GLU A 522 5.09 -12.43 -14.88
C GLU A 522 4.63 -12.30 -13.42
N VAL A 523 3.39 -11.85 -13.21
CA VAL A 523 2.79 -11.78 -11.88
C VAL A 523 2.71 -13.15 -11.23
N LEU A 524 2.26 -14.18 -11.96
CA LEU A 524 2.18 -15.54 -11.46
C LEU A 524 3.55 -16.10 -11.07
N SER A 525 4.58 -15.87 -11.89
CA SER A 525 5.94 -16.33 -11.60
C SER A 525 6.46 -15.84 -10.24
N PHE A 526 6.19 -14.58 -9.91
CA PHE A 526 6.52 -14.03 -8.61
C PHE A 526 5.87 -14.81 -7.46
N TYR A 527 4.58 -15.12 -7.56
CA TYR A 527 3.86 -15.83 -6.49
C TYR A 527 4.23 -17.31 -6.39
N LEU A 528 4.60 -17.96 -7.50
CA LEU A 528 5.16 -19.30 -7.50
C LEU A 528 6.46 -19.34 -6.70
N GLY A 529 7.40 -18.43 -7.01
CA GLY A 529 8.64 -18.33 -6.24
C GLY A 529 8.40 -17.93 -4.79
N LEU A 530 7.49 -16.99 -4.53
CA LEU A 530 7.17 -16.54 -3.17
C LEU A 530 6.63 -17.69 -2.33
N SER A 531 5.78 -18.55 -2.89
CA SER A 531 5.27 -19.75 -2.23
C SER A 531 6.41 -20.69 -1.79
N GLU A 532 7.41 -20.91 -2.65
CA GLU A 532 8.59 -21.70 -2.28
C GLU A 532 9.43 -21.04 -1.18
N CYS A 533 9.58 -19.70 -1.22
CA CYS A 533 10.22 -18.95 -0.13
C CYS A 533 9.46 -19.09 1.20
N LEU A 534 8.12 -19.06 1.17
CA LEU A 534 7.29 -19.29 2.36
C LEU A 534 7.47 -20.71 2.92
N LYS A 535 7.63 -21.73 2.06
CA LYS A 535 7.93 -23.11 2.48
C LYS A 535 9.30 -23.23 3.15
N GLN A 536 10.33 -22.59 2.58
CA GLN A 536 11.66 -22.56 3.20
C GLN A 536 11.64 -21.82 4.54
N ALA A 537 10.93 -20.69 4.61
CA ALA A 537 10.72 -19.96 5.86
C ALA A 537 10.01 -20.82 6.92
N HIS A 538 8.97 -21.57 6.53
CA HIS A 538 8.29 -22.50 7.42
C HIS A 538 9.23 -23.58 7.94
N ARG A 539 10.07 -24.17 7.07
CA ARG A 539 11.05 -25.19 7.45
C ARG A 539 12.03 -24.67 8.49
N MET A 540 12.65 -23.51 8.26
CA MET A 540 13.68 -22.97 9.16
C MET A 540 13.13 -22.40 10.47
N LEU A 541 11.89 -21.92 10.49
CA LEU A 541 11.28 -21.31 11.67
C LEU A 541 10.90 -22.36 12.73
N ARG A 542 11.17 -22.05 14.00
CA ARG A 542 10.73 -22.85 15.15
C ARG A 542 9.21 -22.84 15.30
N HIS A 543 8.67 -23.91 15.88
CA HIS A 543 7.25 -24.01 16.22
C HIS A 543 6.82 -22.84 17.12
N LYS A 544 5.61 -22.31 16.90
CA LYS A 544 5.04 -21.18 17.64
C LYS A 544 5.83 -19.86 17.55
N LYS A 545 6.75 -19.73 16.58
CA LYS A 545 7.47 -18.50 16.30
C LYS A 545 6.90 -17.76 15.09
N TYR A 546 7.35 -16.53 14.90
CA TYR A 546 6.73 -15.57 14.01
C TYR A 546 7.54 -15.29 12.75
N PHE A 547 6.82 -15.11 11.64
CA PHE A 547 7.31 -14.65 10.37
C PHE A 547 6.58 -13.36 9.98
N CYS A 548 7.31 -12.25 10.00
CA CYS A 548 6.81 -10.91 9.71
C CYS A 548 7.25 -10.47 8.31
N LEU A 549 6.29 -10.14 7.45
CA LEU A 549 6.56 -9.68 6.08
C LEU A 549 6.06 -8.25 5.90
N VAL A 550 6.95 -7.33 5.55
CA VAL A 550 6.61 -5.95 5.16
C VAL A 550 6.46 -5.91 3.64
N ILE A 551 5.27 -5.59 3.14
CA ILE A 551 4.93 -5.70 1.71
C ILE A 551 4.03 -4.57 1.24
N GLY A 552 4.22 -4.14 -0.01
CA GLY A 552 3.29 -3.25 -0.70
C GLY A 552 2.29 -4.03 -1.57
N ASN A 553 1.02 -3.62 -1.54
CA ASN A 553 -0.01 -4.11 -2.46
C ASN A 553 0.07 -3.37 -3.80
N ARG A 554 0.73 -3.99 -4.79
CA ARG A 554 1.01 -3.34 -6.07
C ARG A 554 -0.21 -3.23 -6.98
N MET A 555 -0.17 -2.25 -7.89
CA MET A 555 -1.10 -2.14 -9.02
C MET A 555 -0.41 -2.64 -10.29
N VAL A 556 -1.10 -3.50 -11.05
CA VAL A 556 -0.62 -4.02 -12.33
C VAL A 556 -1.76 -3.94 -13.31
N LYS A 557 -1.60 -3.16 -14.40
CA LYS A 557 -2.65 -2.96 -15.42
C LYS A 557 -3.97 -2.55 -14.78
N GLN A 558 -3.93 -1.57 -13.86
CA GLN A 558 -5.08 -1.10 -13.07
C GLN A 558 -5.78 -2.18 -12.21
N VAL A 559 -5.15 -3.34 -12.00
CA VAL A 559 -5.61 -4.35 -11.04
C VAL A 559 -4.75 -4.24 -9.79
N ARG A 560 -5.37 -3.89 -8.66
CA ARG A 560 -4.69 -3.93 -7.37
C ARG A 560 -4.58 -5.37 -6.91
N ILE A 561 -3.36 -5.83 -6.68
CA ILE A 561 -3.07 -7.17 -6.20
C ILE A 561 -2.97 -7.11 -4.67
N PRO A 562 -3.87 -7.78 -3.92
CA PRO A 562 -3.85 -7.81 -2.46
C PRO A 562 -2.80 -8.84 -1.98
N THR A 563 -1.53 -8.50 -2.16
CA THR A 563 -0.39 -9.34 -1.79
C THR A 563 -0.43 -9.77 -0.33
N ASP A 564 -0.92 -8.92 0.58
CA ASP A 564 -1.12 -9.27 1.99
C ASP A 564 -2.03 -10.49 2.18
N PHE A 565 -3.21 -10.46 1.56
CA PHE A 565 -4.17 -11.57 1.63
C PHE A 565 -3.65 -12.82 0.92
N ILE A 566 -2.96 -12.66 -0.21
CA ILE A 566 -2.35 -13.78 -0.92
C ILE A 566 -1.28 -14.46 -0.04
N ILE A 567 -0.44 -13.70 0.65
CA ILE A 567 0.55 -14.25 1.58
C ILE A 567 -0.13 -14.98 2.74
N ALA A 568 -1.20 -14.43 3.30
CA ALA A 568 -1.97 -15.07 4.35
C ALA A 568 -2.55 -16.43 3.90
N GLU A 569 -3.20 -16.47 2.72
CA GLU A 569 -3.77 -17.70 2.13
C GLU A 569 -2.71 -18.76 1.86
N LEU A 570 -1.60 -18.38 1.22
CA LEU A 570 -0.50 -19.30 0.92
C LEU A 570 0.18 -19.80 2.20
N GLY A 571 0.37 -18.90 3.18
CA GLY A 571 0.95 -19.23 4.47
C GLY A 571 0.14 -20.28 5.22
N GLU A 572 -1.18 -20.13 5.27
CA GLU A 572 -2.06 -21.10 5.92
C GLU A 572 -1.99 -22.49 5.29
N LYS A 573 -1.93 -22.56 3.95
CA LYS A 573 -1.77 -23.83 3.23
C LYS A 573 -0.44 -24.53 3.53
N ILE A 574 0.59 -23.77 3.88
CA ILE A 574 1.92 -24.28 4.23
C ILE A 574 1.99 -24.73 5.71
N GLY A 575 1.08 -24.26 6.57
CA GLY A 575 1.10 -24.56 8.01
C GLY A 575 1.38 -23.35 8.91
N PHE A 576 1.18 -22.14 8.42
CA PHE A 576 1.11 -20.94 9.27
C PHE A 576 -0.33 -20.62 9.70
N THR A 577 -0.45 -19.71 10.65
CA THR A 577 -1.66 -18.95 10.98
C THR A 577 -1.39 -17.48 10.72
N CYS A 578 -2.35 -16.77 10.11
CA CYS A 578 -2.26 -15.32 9.94
C CYS A 578 -2.83 -14.63 11.18
N GLU A 579 -1.96 -14.04 11.99
CA GLU A 579 -2.30 -13.42 13.28
C GLU A 579 -2.76 -11.97 13.13
N ASP A 580 -2.13 -11.20 12.25
CA ASP A 580 -2.46 -9.78 12.03
C ASP A 580 -2.02 -9.31 10.63
N ILE A 581 -2.72 -8.30 10.11
CA ILE A 581 -2.34 -7.57 8.90
C ILE A 581 -2.42 -6.08 9.20
N ILE A 582 -1.28 -5.48 9.48
CA ILE A 582 -1.18 -4.09 9.92
C ILE A 582 -0.89 -3.20 8.70
N VAL A 583 -1.69 -2.16 8.48
CA VAL A 583 -1.48 -1.20 7.39
C VAL A 583 -0.94 0.11 7.95
N ARG A 584 0.16 0.60 7.35
CA ARG A 584 0.83 1.85 7.72
C ARG A 584 1.03 2.74 6.51
N ASN A 585 1.18 4.04 6.72
CA ASN A 585 1.65 4.96 5.70
C ASN A 585 3.17 4.92 5.58
N ILE A 586 3.68 5.28 4.40
CA ILE A 586 5.11 5.43 4.14
C ILE A 586 5.46 6.93 4.05
N PRO A 587 5.83 7.59 5.16
CA PRO A 587 6.21 8.99 5.12
C PRO A 587 7.54 9.18 4.39
N GLY A 588 7.63 10.19 3.52
CA GLY A 588 8.90 10.58 2.87
C GLY A 588 9.42 9.57 1.84
N LYS A 589 8.57 9.22 0.87
CA LYS A 589 8.87 8.26 -0.21
C LYS A 589 10.11 8.67 -1.02
N ARG A 590 10.98 7.69 -1.31
CA ARG A 590 12.10 7.85 -2.27
C ARG A 590 11.70 7.51 -3.72
N MET A 591 10.62 6.75 -3.89
CA MET A 591 10.00 6.50 -5.19
C MET A 591 9.09 7.67 -5.57
N PRO A 592 8.99 8.04 -6.87
CA PRO A 592 8.09 9.10 -7.34
C PRO A 592 6.64 8.85 -6.88
N SER A 593 5.87 9.90 -6.57
CA SER A 593 4.45 9.77 -6.20
C SER A 593 3.60 9.16 -7.31
N LYS A 594 4.03 9.30 -8.56
CA LYS A 594 3.42 8.67 -9.73
C LYS A 594 4.47 7.91 -10.54
N ASN A 595 4.19 6.67 -10.94
CA ASN A 595 5.02 5.92 -11.89
C ASN A 595 4.20 5.55 -13.13
N SER A 596 4.84 5.18 -14.23
CA SER A 596 4.16 4.66 -15.42
C SER A 596 4.36 3.14 -15.44
N PRO A 597 3.46 2.35 -14.82
CA PRO A 597 3.58 0.90 -14.79
C PRO A 597 3.19 0.28 -16.13
N THR A 598 2.47 1.02 -16.97
CA THR A 598 2.36 0.76 -18.39
C THR A 598 3.57 1.40 -19.06
N ASN A 599 4.27 0.71 -19.96
CA ASN A 599 5.41 1.26 -20.72
C ASN A 599 5.00 2.38 -21.71
N ILE A 600 3.92 3.12 -21.42
CA ILE A 600 3.34 4.19 -22.23
C ILE A 600 3.79 5.52 -21.65
N VAL A 601 4.58 6.27 -22.41
CA VAL A 601 5.08 7.59 -22.00
C VAL A 601 3.88 8.51 -21.69
N GLY A 602 3.75 8.97 -20.45
CA GLY A 602 2.73 9.94 -20.01
C GLY A 602 1.58 9.36 -19.17
N ALA A 603 1.40 8.04 -19.11
CA ALA A 603 0.35 7.40 -18.30
C ALA A 603 0.81 7.20 -16.84
N LEU A 604 0.65 8.24 -16.03
CA LEU A 604 1.10 8.26 -14.63
C LEU A 604 0.06 7.65 -13.68
N GLU A 605 0.36 6.51 -13.05
CA GLU A 605 -0.44 5.88 -11.97
C GLU A 605 0.11 6.27 -10.59
N GLU A 606 -0.78 6.42 -9.59
CA GLU A 606 -0.38 6.66 -8.19
C GLU A 606 0.40 5.45 -7.63
N THR A 607 1.59 5.71 -7.10
CA THR A 607 2.41 4.68 -6.46
C THR A 607 1.90 4.34 -5.05
N MET A 608 2.15 3.13 -4.55
CA MET A 608 1.70 2.66 -3.22
C MET A 608 2.14 3.59 -2.07
N ASN A 609 1.22 4.34 -1.46
CA ASN A 609 1.52 5.26 -0.35
C ASN A 609 1.53 4.58 1.03
N GLN A 610 1.21 3.29 1.04
CA GLN A 610 1.06 2.45 2.22
C GLN A 610 1.64 1.08 1.94
N GLU A 611 2.05 0.43 3.02
CA GLU A 611 2.48 -0.96 3.05
C GLU A 611 1.74 -1.71 4.15
N SER A 612 1.63 -3.02 3.97
CA SER A 612 1.08 -3.95 4.95
C SER A 612 2.22 -4.69 5.64
N ILE A 613 2.04 -4.99 6.91
CA ILE A 613 2.88 -5.88 7.70
C ILE A 613 2.03 -7.12 7.99
N VAL A 614 2.35 -8.23 7.35
CA VAL A 614 1.67 -9.51 7.55
C VAL A 614 2.40 -10.29 8.64
N ILE A 615 1.70 -10.65 9.70
CA ILE A 615 2.23 -11.42 10.82
C ILE A 615 1.72 -12.85 10.71
N LEU A 616 2.63 -13.77 10.38
CA LEU A 616 2.36 -15.19 10.35
C LEU A 616 2.98 -15.86 11.58
N ARG A 617 2.32 -16.88 12.12
CA ARG A 617 2.84 -17.73 13.19
C ARG A 617 2.89 -19.18 12.72
N LYS A 618 4.01 -19.88 12.95
CA LYS A 618 4.11 -21.30 12.62
C LYS A 618 3.29 -22.13 13.60
N ASN A 619 2.41 -22.97 13.05
CA ASN A 619 1.51 -23.83 13.81
C ASN A 619 2.25 -24.84 14.67
#